data_AF-D1Z1X4-F1
#
_entry.id   AF-D1Z1X4-F1
#
_cell.length_a   1.000
_cell.length_b   1.000
_cell.length_c   1.000
_cell.angle_alpha   90.00
_cell.angle_beta   90.00
_cell.angle_gamma   90.00
#
_symmetry.space_group_name_H-M   'P 1'
#
loop_
_entity.id
_entity.type
_entity.pdbx_description
1 polymer ?
#
loop_
_entity_poly.entity_id
_entity_poly.type
_entity_poly.pdbx_seq_one_letter_code
_entity_poly.pdbx_strand_id
1 'polypeptide(L)' 'MVYKCAHCKHVVELDKEYGGVRCPYCGHRVLVKERPTTIKRVKAV' A
#
# COMPACT_ATOMS: atom_id res chain seq x y z
N MET A 1 1.96 -0.02 8.28
CA MET A 1 0.81 -0.21 7.36
C MET A 1 1.38 -0.71 6.07
N VAL A 2 0.80 -1.78 5.52
CA VAL A 2 1.29 -2.38 4.29
C VAL A 2 0.77 -1.61 3.08
N TYR A 3 1.68 -1.12 2.26
CA TYR A 3 1.37 -0.46 1.00
C TYR A 3 1.92 -1.29 -0.15
N LYS A 4 1.33 -1.10 -1.33
CA LYS A 4 1.76 -1.73 -2.57
C LYS A 4 2.18 -0.65 -3.55
N CYS A 5 3.35 -0.77 -4.13
CA CYS A 5 3.76 0.17 -5.18
C CYS A 5 2.89 -0.01 -6.42
N ALA A 6 2.39 1.09 -7.00
CA ALA A 6 1.59 1.04 -8.24
C ALA A 6 2.39 0.52 -9.45
N HIS A 7 3.72 0.73 -9.46
CA HIS A 7 4.59 0.38 -10.57
C HIS A 7 5.21 -1.02 -10.42
N CYS A 8 6.07 -1.25 -9.42
CA CYS A 8 6.75 -2.53 -9.25
C CYS A 8 5.90 -3.59 -8.54
N LYS A 9 4.70 -3.22 -8.05
CA LYS A 9 3.76 -4.11 -7.34
C LYS A 9 4.33 -4.77 -6.07
N HIS A 10 5.52 -4.40 -5.63
CA HIS A 10 6.08 -4.85 -4.37
C HIS A 10 5.30 -4.30 -3.20
N VAL A 11 5.19 -5.17 -2.20
CA VAL A 11 4.65 -4.87 -0.89
C VAL A 11 5.75 -4.14 -0.11
N VAL A 12 5.44 -2.94 0.37
CA VAL A 12 6.35 -2.06 1.10
C VAL A 12 5.71 -1.67 2.41
N GLU A 13 6.49 -1.79 3.48
CA GLU A 13 6.12 -1.25 4.78
C GLU A 13 6.74 0.15 4.88
N LEU A 14 5.87 1.15 5.01
CA LEU A 14 6.31 2.52 5.28
C LEU A 14 6.35 2.69 6.80
N ASP A 15 7.56 2.76 7.34
CA ASP A 15 7.78 3.21 8.70
C ASP A 15 7.62 4.74 8.78
N LYS A 16 6.94 5.20 9.82
CA LYS A 16 6.60 6.63 10.03
C LYS A 16 7.85 7.53 10.15
N GLU A 17 9.02 6.95 10.36
CA GLU A 17 10.31 7.62 10.49
C GLU A 17 10.94 7.98 9.14
N TYR A 18 10.65 7.24 8.08
CA TYR A 18 11.09 7.59 6.72
C TYR A 18 10.10 8.60 6.12
N GLY A 19 10.38 9.89 6.33
CA GLY A 19 9.56 11.05 5.98
C GLY A 19 9.27 11.27 4.48
N GLY A 20 8.70 10.28 3.79
CA GLY A 20 8.21 10.45 2.43
C GLY A 20 7.47 9.23 1.86
N VAL A 21 6.58 9.48 0.90
CA VAL A 21 5.88 8.43 0.15
C VAL A 21 6.76 8.01 -1.02
N ARG A 22 7.74 7.14 -0.79
CA ARG A 22 8.65 6.64 -1.83
C ARG A 22 8.87 5.13 -1.70
N CYS A 23 8.71 4.42 -2.80
CA CYS A 23 9.05 3.00 -2.87
C CYS A 23 10.58 2.81 -2.82
N PRO A 24 11.13 2.00 -1.89
CA PRO A 24 12.58 1.75 -1.80
C PRO A 24 13.14 0.97 -3.00
N TYR A 25 12.30 0.24 -3.73
CA TYR A 25 12.74 -0.61 -4.84
C TYR A 25 12.83 0.11 -6.18
N CYS A 26 11.91 1.04 -6.45
CA CYS A 26 11.82 1.70 -7.77
C CYS A 26 11.79 3.23 -7.71
N GLY A 27 11.81 3.83 -6.51
CA GLY A 27 11.74 5.28 -6.32
C GLY A 27 10.39 5.92 -6.67
N HIS A 28 9.41 5.13 -7.11
CA HIS A 28 8.06 5.60 -7.45
C HIS A 28 7.32 6.09 -6.20
N ARG A 29 6.54 7.17 -6.36
CA ARG A 29 5.91 7.89 -5.24
C ARG A 29 4.42 7.57 -5.03
N VAL A 30 3.83 6.78 -5.92
CA VAL A 30 2.43 6.35 -5.79
C VAL A 30 2.39 4.98 -5.13
N LEU A 31 1.87 4.95 -3.91
CA LEU A 31 1.69 3.77 -3.09
C LEU A 31 0.19 3.57 -2.81
N VAL A 32 -0.29 2.34 -3.00
CA VAL A 32 -1.69 1.96 -2.85
C VAL A 32 -1.83 1.14 -1.58
N LYS A 33 -2.79 1.47 -0.71
CA LYS A 33 -3.03 0.69 0.50
C LYS A 33 -3.61 -0.68 0.14
N GLU A 34 -3.08 -1.74 0.75
CA GLU A 34 -3.59 -3.08 0.51
C GLU A 34 -5.01 -3.27 1.08
N ARG A 35 -5.80 -4.11 0.42
CA ARG A 35 -7.15 -4.45 0.88
C ARG A 35 -7.02 -5.12 2.26
N PRO A 36 -7.77 -4.66 3.28
CA PRO A 36 -7.75 -5.32 4.57
C PRO A 36 -8.26 -6.77 4.43
N THR A 37 -7.67 -7.68 5.20
CA THR A 37 -8.10 -9.08 5.28
C THR A 37 -9.47 -9.26 5.95
N THR A 38 -9.99 -8.21 6.58
CA THR A 38 -11.31 -8.20 7.21
C THR A 38 -12.43 -8.36 6.17
N ILE A 39 -13.32 -9.33 6.41
CA ILE A 39 -14.49 -9.59 5.57
C ILE A 39 -15.46 -8.41 5.68
N LYS A 40 -15.73 -7.74 4.55
CA LYS A 40 -16.79 -6.75 4.43
C LYS A 40 -18.08 -7.44 3.99
N ARG A 41 -19.13 -7.40 4.83
CA ARG A 41 -20.48 -7.85 4.46
C ARG A 41 -21.20 -6.70 3.77
N VAL A 42 -21.58 -6.88 2.51
CA VAL A 42 -22.30 -5.88 1.70
C VAL A 42 -23.61 -6.52 1.25
N LYS A 43 -24.75 -5.86 1.51
CA LYS A 43 -26.06 -6.35 1.02
C LYS A 43 -26.08 -6.24 -0.51
N ALA A 44 -26.42 -7.32 -1.19
CA ALA A 44 -26.86 -7.24 -2.58
C ALA A 44 -28.24 -6.58 -2.57
N VAL A 45 -28.42 -5.57 -3.43
CA VAL A 45 -29.69 -4.85 -3.60
C VAL A 45 -30.83 -5.83 -3.85
#